data_AF-A0A524AYI1-F1
#
_entry.id   AF-A0A524AYI1-F1
#
_cell.length_a   1.000
_cell.length_b   1.000
_cell.length_c   1.000
_cell.angle_alpha   90.00
_cell.angle_beta   90.00
_cell.angle_gamma   90.00
#
_symmetry.space_group_name_H-M   'P 1'
#
loop_
_entity.id
_entity.type
_entity.pdbx_description
1 polymer ?
#
loop_
_entity_poly.entity_id
_entity_poly.type
_entity_poly.pdbx_seq_one_letter_code
_entity_poly.pdbx_strand_id
1 'polypeptide(L)'
;MADLDRYPENSFGDRFDLSKLPLARAAAGYAVQVLDTDTLLDRHSGRFLPVRTPGLDALHASFDAAHRAAAGWLDQHGGNPAQHALAIVPVGFDSTLSRPILIYGVICGQP
;
A
#
# COMPACT_ATOMS: atom_id res chain seq x y z
N MET A 1 -14.56 1.26 13.94
CA MET A 1 -14.38 2.11 12.74
C MET A 1 -13.06 2.82 12.93
N ALA A 2 -12.14 2.75 11.96
CA ALA A 2 -10.84 3.43 12.09
C ALA A 2 -11.05 4.94 12.24
N ASP A 3 -10.31 5.55 13.16
CA ASP A 3 -10.40 6.99 13.38
C ASP A 3 -9.57 7.71 12.31
N LEU A 4 -10.21 8.06 11.20
CA LEU A 4 -9.54 8.69 10.06
C LEU A 4 -9.07 10.12 10.37
N ASP A 5 -9.60 10.74 11.44
CA ASP A 5 -9.16 12.06 11.92
C ASP A 5 -7.75 12.01 12.52
N ARG A 6 -7.38 10.86 13.13
CA ARG A 6 -6.04 10.59 13.66
C ARG A 6 -4.96 10.37 12.58
N TYR A 7 -5.34 10.08 11.34
CA TYR A 7 -4.43 9.77 10.24
C TYR A 7 -4.72 10.69 9.04
N PRO A 8 -4.09 11.88 8.96
CA PRO A 8 -4.25 12.76 7.79
C PRO A 8 -3.94 12.04 6.47
N GLU A 9 -4.48 12.55 5.37
CA GLU A 9 -4.41 11.94 4.04
C GLU A 9 -2.98 11.66 3.54
N ASN A 10 -2.00 12.40 4.03
CA ASN A 10 -0.58 12.25 3.73
C ASN A 10 0.19 11.38 4.74
N SER A 11 -0.48 10.76 5.72
CA SER A 11 0.16 9.91 6.75
C SER A 11 0.89 8.70 6.17
N PHE A 12 0.48 8.26 4.99
CA PHE A 12 1.00 7.08 4.31
C PHE A 12 1.56 7.43 2.92
N GLY A 13 2.02 8.67 2.75
CA GLY A 13 2.44 9.25 1.48
C GLY A 13 1.36 10.10 0.82
N ASP A 14 1.75 10.86 -0.21
CA ASP A 14 0.83 11.73 -0.94
C ASP A 14 -0.21 10.94 -1.74
N ARG A 15 -1.39 11.51 -1.84
CA ARG A 15 -2.46 10.96 -2.67
C ARG A 15 -2.08 11.07 -4.15
N PHE A 16 -2.02 9.93 -4.84
CA PHE A 16 -1.74 9.87 -6.27
C PHE A 16 -2.81 9.10 -7.05
N ASP A 17 -2.93 9.43 -8.34
CA ASP A 17 -3.82 8.76 -9.29
C ASP A 17 -3.00 7.85 -10.19
N LEU A 18 -3.31 6.55 -10.20
CA LEU A 18 -2.62 5.56 -11.04
C LEU A 18 -2.63 5.93 -12.52
N SER A 19 -3.69 6.61 -12.98
CA SER A 19 -3.87 7.01 -14.39
C SER A 19 -2.97 8.18 -14.78
N LYS A 20 -2.48 8.94 -13.80
CA LYS A 20 -1.64 10.13 -13.99
C LYS A 20 -0.16 9.86 -13.74
N LEU A 21 0.17 8.70 -13.17
CA LEU A 21 1.54 8.34 -12.91
C LEU A 21 2.22 7.85 -14.20
N PRO A 22 3.46 8.29 -14.50
CA PRO A 22 4.25 7.80 -15.62
C PRO A 22 4.80 6.40 -15.31
N LEU A 23 3.90 5.44 -15.13
CA LEU A 23 4.28 4.07 -14.77
C LEU A 23 4.75 3.33 -16.02
N ALA A 24 5.85 2.60 -15.88
CA ALA A 24 6.33 1.70 -16.92
C ALA A 24 5.33 0.56 -17.24
N ARG A 25 4.40 0.28 -16.33
CA ARG A 25 3.34 -0.74 -16.46
C ARG A 25 2.05 -0.23 -15.84
N ALA A 26 0.91 -0.67 -16.39
CA ALA A 26 -0.40 -0.37 -15.81
C ALA A 26 -0.46 -0.92 -14.37
N ALA A 27 -0.69 -0.02 -13.40
CA ALA A 27 -1.02 -0.46 -12.05
C ALA A 27 -2.42 -1.07 -12.04
N ALA A 28 -2.55 -2.17 -11.28
CA ALA A 28 -3.83 -2.82 -11.05
C ALA A 28 -4.57 -2.17 -9.87
N GLY A 29 -3.85 -1.49 -8.97
CA GLY A 29 -4.42 -0.87 -7.78
C GLY A 29 -3.39 -0.29 -6.83
N TYR A 30 -3.81 -0.11 -5.59
CA TYR A 30 -3.03 0.44 -4.48
C TYR A 30 -2.79 -0.64 -3.45
N ALA A 31 -1.63 -0.64 -2.79
CA ALA A 31 -1.37 -1.52 -1.64
C ALA A 31 -0.69 -0.74 -0.51
N VAL A 32 -0.78 -1.26 0.71
CA VAL A 32 -0.07 -0.72 1.87
C VAL A 32 1.21 -1.52 2.06
N GLN A 33 2.35 -0.84 2.03
CA GLN A 33 3.69 -1.40 2.18
C GLN A 33 4.33 -0.89 3.47
N VAL A 34 5.15 -1.71 4.12
CA VAL A 34 6.11 -1.21 5.13
C VAL A 34 7.36 -0.72 4.39
N LEU A 35 7.71 0.56 4.55
CA LEU A 35 8.92 1.17 3.99
C LEU A 35 10.16 0.36 4.36
N ASP A 36 11.16 0.38 3.48
CA ASP A 36 12.39 -0.43 3.57
C ASP A 36 12.20 -1.96 3.56
N THR A 37 10.97 -2.45 3.34
CA THR A 37 10.68 -3.88 3.20
C THR A 37 9.92 -4.18 1.91
N ASP A 38 9.99 -5.42 1.42
CA ASP A 38 9.15 -5.92 0.33
C ASP A 38 7.85 -6.57 0.85
N THR A 39 7.28 -6.06 1.95
CA THR A 39 6.06 -6.62 2.55
C THR A 39 4.84 -5.74 2.31
N LEU A 40 3.71 -6.37 1.98
CA LEU A 40 2.42 -5.72 1.76
C LEU A 40 1.38 -6.21 2.76
N LEU A 41 0.46 -5.32 3.14
CA LEU A 41 -0.65 -5.67 4.01
C LEU A 41 -1.63 -6.58 3.27
N ASP A 42 -1.70 -7.83 3.70
CA ASP A 42 -2.65 -8.81 3.20
C ASP A 42 -4.04 -8.57 3.81
N ARG A 43 -5.05 -8.47 2.95
CA ARG A 43 -6.44 -8.20 3.31
C ARG A 43 -7.12 -9.38 3.99
N HIS A 44 -6.69 -10.60 3.72
CA HIS A 44 -7.29 -11.80 4.29
C HIS A 44 -6.83 -12.04 5.73
N SER A 45 -5.53 -11.90 5.97
CA SER A 45 -4.90 -12.19 7.26
C SER A 45 -4.69 -10.96 8.13
N GLY A 46 -4.75 -9.75 7.55
CA GLY A 46 -4.44 -8.51 8.25
C GLY A 46 -2.96 -8.38 8.64
N ARG A 47 -2.07 -9.13 7.96
CA ARG A 47 -0.64 -9.18 8.25
C ARG A 47 0.18 -8.68 7.07
N PHE A 48 1.35 -8.14 7.35
CA PHE A 48 2.33 -7.84 6.32
C PHE A 48 2.99 -9.13 5.85
N LEU A 49 2.84 -9.44 4.56
CA LEU A 49 3.40 -10.60 3.90
C LEU A 49 4.35 -10.17 2.77
N PRO A 50 5.45 -10.89 2.52
CA PRO A 50 6.32 -10.61 1.37
C PRO A 50 5.55 -10.60 0.05
N VAL A 51 5.87 -9.69 -0.87
CA VAL A 51 5.23 -9.57 -2.20
C VAL A 51 5.26 -10.88 -2.99
N ARG A 52 6.27 -11.72 -2.74
CA ARG A 52 6.45 -13.03 -3.38
C ARG A 52 5.57 -14.13 -2.78
N THR A 53 4.81 -13.84 -1.73
CA THR A 53 3.90 -14.80 -1.10
C THR A 53 2.80 -15.21 -2.11
N PRO A 54 2.66 -16.50 -2.41
CA PRO A 54 1.60 -16.95 -3.30
C PRO A 54 0.22 -16.70 -2.66
N GLY A 55 -0.71 -16.17 -3.44
CA GLY A 55 -2.07 -15.88 -2.97
C GLY A 55 -2.21 -14.62 -2.10
N LEU A 56 -1.18 -13.77 -2.05
CA LEU A 56 -1.25 -12.48 -1.38
C LEU A 56 -2.34 -11.59 -1.98
N ASP A 57 -3.33 -11.19 -1.17
CA ASP A 57 -4.35 -10.22 -1.55
C ASP A 57 -4.07 -8.88 -0.86
N ALA A 58 -3.26 -8.04 -1.50
CA ALA A 58 -2.95 -6.71 -1.00
C ALA A 58 -3.53 -5.58 -1.89
N LEU A 59 -4.35 -5.93 -2.88
CA LEU A 59 -4.81 -4.98 -3.90
C LEU A 59 -6.07 -4.25 -3.43
N HIS A 60 -6.00 -2.92 -3.45
CA HIS A 60 -7.12 -2.02 -3.22
C HIS A 60 -7.46 -1.24 -4.50
N ALA A 61 -8.76 -1.11 -4.78
CA ALA A 61 -9.25 -0.42 -5.97
C ALA A 61 -9.07 1.12 -5.92
N SER A 62 -8.74 1.69 -4.77
CA SER A 62 -8.61 3.14 -4.58
C SER A 62 -7.66 3.48 -3.44
N PHE A 63 -7.03 4.66 -3.50
CA PHE A 63 -6.17 5.17 -2.45
C PHE A 63 -6.89 5.22 -1.10
N ASP A 64 -8.13 5.73 -1.04
CA ASP A 64 -8.92 5.78 0.21
C ASP A 64 -9.16 4.39 0.82
N ALA A 65 -9.28 3.35 -0.03
CA ALA A 65 -9.47 1.99 0.47
C ALA A 65 -8.19 1.44 1.09
N ALA A 66 -7.02 1.75 0.50
CA ALA A 66 -5.72 1.42 1.08
C ALA A 66 -5.45 2.24 2.36
N HIS A 67 -5.81 3.53 2.37
CA HIS A 67 -5.67 4.40 3.54
C HIS A 67 -6.49 3.89 4.74
N ARG A 68 -7.76 3.53 4.52
CA ARG A 68 -8.58 2.91 5.57
C ARG A 68 -8.00 1.60 6.09
N ALA A 69 -7.38 0.79 5.22
CA ALA A 69 -6.75 -0.46 5.62
C ALA A 69 -5.50 -0.21 6.48
N ALA A 70 -4.65 0.75 6.10
CA ALA A 70 -3.49 1.17 6.87
C ALA A 70 -3.89 1.74 8.25
N ALA A 71 -4.86 2.66 8.27
CA ALA A 71 -5.40 3.23 9.50
C ALA A 71 -5.98 2.15 10.42
N GLY A 72 -6.80 1.25 9.87
CA GLY A 72 -7.37 0.13 10.62
C GLY A 72 -6.31 -0.82 11.18
N TRP A 73 -5.22 -1.05 10.46
CA TRP A 73 -4.12 -1.86 10.95
C TRP A 73 -3.39 -1.19 12.12
N LEU A 74 -3.14 0.13 12.03
CA LEU A 74 -2.50 0.90 13.10
C LEU A 74 -3.37 1.01 14.35
N ASP A 75 -4.68 1.19 14.19
CA ASP A 75 -5.65 1.16 15.30
C ASP A 75 -5.58 -0.18 16.06
N GLN A 76 -5.46 -1.30 15.34
CA GLN A 76 -5.38 -2.63 15.95
C GLN A 76 -4.03 -2.94 16.61
N HIS A 77 -2.93 -2.37 16.10
CA HIS A 77 -1.57 -2.67 16.57
C HIS A 77 -0.97 -1.54 17.43
N GLY A 78 -1.76 -0.51 17.77
CA GLY A 78 -1.37 0.57 18.68
C GLY A 78 -0.33 1.53 18.09
N GLY A 79 -0.33 1.71 16.77
CA GLY A 79 0.80 2.29 16.06
C GLY A 79 0.71 3.79 15.76
N ASN A 80 1.74 4.53 16.16
CA ASN A 80 2.04 5.85 15.59
C ASN A 80 2.47 5.65 14.13
N PRO A 81 1.85 6.33 13.14
CA PRO A 81 2.19 6.18 11.73
C PRO A 81 3.67 6.54 11.46
N ALA A 82 4.25 7.46 12.24
CA ALA A 82 5.66 7.82 12.15
C ALA A 82 6.62 6.72 12.64
N GLN A 83 6.15 5.76 13.45
CA GLN A 83 6.97 4.64 13.95
C GLN A 83 6.89 3.38 13.08
N HIS A 84 5.79 3.20 12.35
CA HIS A 84 5.53 1.97 11.60
C HIS A 84 5.90 2.08 10.12
N ALA A 85 6.29 3.28 9.67
CA ALA A 85 6.83 3.55 8.34
C ALA A 85 5.95 2.92 7.24
N LEU A 86 4.63 3.12 7.29
CA LEU A 86 3.70 2.60 6.29
C LEU A 86 3.58 3.56 5.11
N ALA A 87 3.54 3.04 3.90
CA ALA A 87 3.32 3.81 2.67
C ALA A 87 2.31 3.14 1.75
N ILE A 88 1.47 3.93 1.10
CA ILE A 88 0.58 3.46 0.05
C ILE A 88 1.34 3.54 -1.27
N VAL A 89 1.43 2.42 -1.97
CA VAL A 89 2.21 2.28 -3.21
C VAL A 89 1.34 1.78 -4.36
N PRO A 90 1.65 2.17 -5.61
CA PRO A 90 1.02 1.59 -6.78
C PRO A 90 1.51 0.15 -6.97
N VAL A 91 0.57 -0.77 -7.17
CA VAL A 91 0.87 -2.19 -7.33
C VAL A 91 0.27 -2.70 -8.62
N GLY A 92 1.10 -3.38 -9.40
CA GLY A 92 0.67 -4.17 -10.54
C GLY A 92 0.23 -5.56 -10.09
N PHE A 93 -0.58 -6.22 -10.90
CA PHE A 93 -0.93 -7.61 -10.66
C PHE A 93 -0.42 -8.47 -11.82
N ASP A 94 0.34 -9.50 -11.50
CA ASP A 94 0.78 -10.49 -12.49
C ASP A 94 -0.24 -11.62 -12.54
N SER A 95 -1.05 -11.63 -13.59
CA SER A 95 -2.05 -12.67 -13.83
C SER A 95 -1.43 -14.03 -14.19
N THR A 96 -0.17 -14.06 -14.64
CA THR A 96 0.54 -15.31 -14.97
C THR A 96 1.01 -16.02 -13.70
N LEU A 97 1.47 -15.25 -12.71
CA LEU A 97 2.04 -15.75 -11.46
C LEU A 97 1.09 -15.56 -10.26
N SER A 98 -0.12 -15.06 -10.51
CA SER A 98 -1.18 -14.79 -9.52
C SER A 98 -0.65 -14.11 -8.26
N ARG A 99 0.14 -13.06 -8.45
CA ARG A 99 0.77 -12.34 -7.35
C ARG A 99 0.89 -10.83 -7.62
N PRO A 100 0.91 -10.01 -6.56
CA PRO A 100 1.21 -8.59 -6.70
C PRO A 100 2.65 -8.37 -7.17
N ILE A 101 2.88 -7.30 -7.92
CA ILE A 101 4.21 -6.81 -8.28
C ILE A 101 4.29 -5.33 -7.91
N LEU A 102 5.28 -4.98 -7.09
CA LEU A 102 5.60 -3.58 -6.83
C LEU A 102 6.06 -2.90 -8.12
N ILE A 103 5.37 -1.84 -8.52
CA ILE A 103 5.81 -1.02 -9.64
C ILE A 103 6.81 0.00 -9.09
N TYR A 104 8.07 -0.39 -9.07
CA TYR A 104 9.17 0.53 -8.76
C TYR A 104 9.29 1.56 -9.89
N GLY A 105 9.14 2.84 -9.53
CA GLY A 105 9.12 3.96 -10.47
C GLY A 105 8.55 5.25 -9.88
N VAL A 106 7.87 5.17 -8.73
CA VAL A 106 7.36 6.35 -8.01
C VAL A 106 8.22 6.67 -6.79
N ILE A 107 9.55 6.62 -6.96
CA ILE A 107 10.44 7.42 -6.14
C ILE A 107 10.80 8.62 -7.01
N CYS A 108 9.86 9.56 -7.13
CA CYS A 108 10.27 10.93 -7.39
C CYS A 108 10.92 11.40 -6.09
N GLY A 109 12.23 11.15 -5.96
CA GLY A 109 13.06 11.97 -5.10
C GLY A 109 12.87 13.39 -5.58
N GLN A 110 12.17 14.22 -4.81
CA GLN A 110 12.45 15.64 -4.89
C GLN A 110 13.69 15.90 -4.01
N PRO A 111 14.67 16.64 -4.55
CA PRO A 111 15.99 16.84 -3.96
C PRO A 111 15.95 17.59 -2.62
#